data_AF-A0A261CYW6-F1
#
_entry.id   AF-A0A261CYW6-F1
#
_cell.length_a   1.000
_cell.length_b   1.000
_cell.length_c   1.000
_cell.angle_alpha   90.00
_cell.angle_beta   90.00
_cell.angle_gamma   90.00
#
_symmetry.space_group_name_H-M   'P 1'
#
loop_
_entity.id
_entity.type
_entity.pdbx_description
1 polymer ?
#
loop_
_entity_poly.entity_id
_entity_poly.type
_entity_poly.pdbx_seq_one_letter_code
_entity_poly.pdbx_strand_id
1 'polypeptide(L)' 'MHHREIEHPVPLTPVLWRSEHERQFYFETVAHNAAQAAGEEFADVVAIQDGQQGSVAKVTYRVLS' A
#
# COMPACT_ATOMS: atom_id res chain seq x y z
N MET A 1 10.12 4.71 14.78
CA MET A 1 10.02 4.58 13.31
C MET A 1 10.58 3.24 12.86
N HIS A 2 9.71 2.37 12.34
CA HIS A 2 10.05 1.03 11.87
C HIS A 2 9.44 0.76 10.49
N HIS A 3 10.01 -0.20 9.77
CA HIS A 3 9.47 -0.65 8.49
C HIS A 3 8.52 -1.83 8.69
N ARG A 4 7.44 -1.82 7.92
CA ARG A 4 6.46 -2.90 7.82
C ARG A 4 6.30 -3.31 6.37
N GLU A 5 5.95 -4.56 6.17
CA GLU A 5 5.69 -5.14 4.86
C GLU A 5 4.35 -5.87 4.88
N ILE A 6 3.58 -5.70 3.82
CA ILE A 6 2.35 -6.45 3.57
C ILE A 6 2.30 -6.92 2.12
N GLU A 7 1.61 -8.03 1.91
CA GLU A 7 1.19 -8.47 0.59
C GLU A 7 -0.27 -8.09 0.38
N HIS A 8 -0.56 -7.47 -0.76
CA HIS A 8 -1.89 -6.97 -1.07
C HIS A 8 -2.31 -7.37 -2.49
N PRO A 9 -3.37 -8.18 -2.66
CA PRO A 9 -3.88 -8.54 -3.98
C PRO A 9 -4.51 -7.32 -4.65
N VAL A 10 -3.97 -6.92 -5.80
CA VAL A 10 -4.46 -5.76 -6.55
C VAL A 10 -5.63 -6.17 -7.45
N PRO A 11 -6.85 -5.62 -7.26
CA PRO A 11 -8.00 -5.97 -8.06
C PRO A 11 -7.76 -5.77 -9.57
N LEU A 12 -8.23 -6.74 -10.36
CA LEU A 12 -8.22 -6.66 -11.83
C LEU A 12 -9.32 -5.71 -12.34
N THR A 13 -10.47 -5.71 -11.68
CA THR A 13 -11.64 -4.91 -12.05
C THR A 13 -12.28 -4.27 -10.80
N PRO A 14 -12.75 -3.01 -10.89
CA PRO A 14 -12.68 -2.10 -12.04
C PRO A 14 -11.24 -1.62 -12.32
N VAL A 15 -11.03 -0.93 -13.46
CA VAL A 15 -9.76 -0.22 -13.72
C VAL A 15 -9.54 0.78 -12.59
N LEU A 16 -8.46 0.59 -11.83
CA LEU A 16 -8.28 1.24 -10.54
C LEU A 16 -7.70 2.65 -10.65
N TRP A 17 -6.80 2.87 -11.60
CA TRP A 17 -6.07 4.14 -11.72
C TRP A 17 -5.96 4.61 -13.15
N ARG A 18 -6.10 5.92 -13.32
CA ARG A 18 -5.94 6.70 -14.55
C ARG A 18 -4.64 7.50 -14.53
N SER A 19 -3.95 7.56 -13.39
CA SER A 19 -2.68 8.25 -13.19
C SER A 19 -1.81 7.56 -12.14
N GLU A 20 -0.50 7.86 -12.15
CA GLU A 20 0.42 7.35 -11.11
C GLU A 20 0.05 7.88 -9.72
N HIS A 21 -0.52 9.08 -9.62
CA HIS A 21 -0.98 9.64 -8.36
C HIS A 21 -2.13 8.82 -7.74
N GLU A 22 -3.11 8.39 -8.54
CA GLU A 22 -4.19 7.51 -8.07
C GLU A 22 -3.65 6.15 -7.63
N ARG A 23 -2.66 5.60 -8.35
CA ARG A 23 -1.98 4.36 -7.97
C ARG A 23 -1.23 4.51 -6.65
N GLN A 24 -0.51 5.60 -6.46
CA GLN A 24 0.19 5.87 -5.20
C GLN A 24 -0.79 6.01 -4.03
N PHE A 25 -1.85 6.82 -4.21
CA PHE A 25 -2.87 7.03 -3.18
C PHE A 25 -3.57 5.73 -2.77
N TYR A 26 -3.80 4.83 -3.72
CA TYR A 26 -4.32 3.49 -3.44
C TYR A 26 -3.41 2.71 -2.48
N PHE A 27 -2.10 2.63 -2.76
CA PHE A 27 -1.17 1.89 -1.91
C PHE A 27 -0.90 2.58 -0.56
N GLU A 28 -0.97 3.91 -0.51
CA GLU A 28 -0.96 4.66 0.75
C GLU A 28 -2.17 4.31 1.62
N THR A 29 -3.35 4.21 1.01
CA THR A 29 -4.58 3.80 1.72
C THR A 29 -4.47 2.36 2.24
N VAL A 30 -3.93 1.46 1.43
CA VAL A 30 -3.68 0.05 1.82
C VAL A 30 -2.71 -0.03 3.01
N ALA A 31 -1.58 0.67 2.94
CA ALA A 31 -0.59 0.71 4.02
C ALA A 31 -1.13 1.38 5.30
N HIS A 32 -1.89 2.46 5.16
CA HIS A 32 -2.54 3.15 6.28
C HIS A 32 -3.52 2.23 7.00
N ASN A 33 -4.39 1.53 6.26
CA ASN A 33 -5.34 0.58 6.84
C ASN A 33 -4.63 -0.58 7.55
N ALA A 34 -3.54 -1.08 6.99
CA ALA A 34 -2.76 -2.15 7.60
C ALA A 34 -2.08 -1.69 8.90
N ALA A 35 -1.48 -0.49 8.92
CA ALA A 35 -0.94 0.11 10.14
C ALA A 35 -2.03 0.29 11.21
N GLN A 36 -3.18 0.84 10.83
CA GLN A 36 -4.30 1.05 11.75
C GLN A 36 -4.83 -0.27 12.33
N ALA A 37 -4.93 -1.33 11.51
CA ALA A 37 -5.34 -2.66 11.96
C ALA A 37 -4.33 -3.29 12.95
N ALA A 38 -3.05 -2.93 12.85
CA ALA A 38 -2.00 -3.33 13.78
C ALA A 38 -1.91 -2.42 15.02
N GLY A 39 -2.66 -1.32 15.08
CA GLY A 39 -2.58 -0.32 16.14
C GLY A 39 -1.36 0.60 16.03
N GLU A 40 -0.78 0.72 14.83
CA GLU A 40 0.42 1.51 14.54
C GLU A 40 0.05 2.81 13.80
N GLU A 41 0.86 3.85 13.98
CA GLU A 41 0.67 5.12 13.29
C GLU A 41 1.42 5.14 11.96
N PHE A 42 0.69 5.17 10.84
CA PHE A 42 1.25 5.22 9.49
C PHE A 42 2.04 6.52 9.24
N ALA A 43 3.23 6.40 8.62
CA ALA A 43 4.04 7.54 8.19
C ALA A 43 3.97 7.74 6.68
N ASP A 44 4.48 6.79 5.89
CA ASP A 44 4.56 6.87 4.43
C ASP A 44 4.85 5.50 3.79
N VAL A 45 4.55 5.39 2.50
CA VAL A 45 4.94 4.23 1.67
C VAL A 45 6.36 4.43 1.17
N VAL A 46 7.19 3.40 1.34
CA VAL A 46 8.61 3.41 0.94
C VAL A 46 8.80 2.77 -0.43
N ALA A 47 8.16 1.62 -0.66
CA ALA A 47 8.32 0.86 -1.89
C ALA A 47 7.07 0.02 -2.21
N ILE A 48 6.81 -0.14 -3.50
CA ILE A 48 5.74 -1.01 -4.02
C ILE A 48 6.37 -1.91 -5.09
N GLN A 49 6.36 -3.21 -4.86
CA GLN A 49 6.78 -4.22 -5.82
C GLN A 49 5.53 -4.91 -6.38
N ASP A 50 5.52 -5.24 -7.68
CA ASP A 50 4.40 -5.91 -8.36
C ASP A 50 3.04 -5.21 -8.19
N GLY A 51 3.05 -3.88 -8.08
CA GLY A 51 1.85 -3.04 -7.88
C GLY A 51 0.98 -2.85 -9.13
N GLN A 52 0.89 -3.85 -10.01
CA GLN A 52 0.05 -3.83 -11.21
C GLN A 52 -1.27 -4.56 -10.93
N GLN A 53 -2.32 -4.22 -11.68
CA GLN A 53 -3.62 -4.87 -11.55
C GLN A 53 -3.52 -6.39 -11.77
N GLY A 54 -4.24 -7.17 -10.98
CA GLY A 54 -4.24 -8.64 -11.05
C GLY A 54 -3.00 -9.30 -10.45
N SER A 55 -2.05 -8.53 -9.93
CA SER A 55 -0.85 -9.04 -9.24
C SER A 55 -1.02 -9.00 -7.72
N VAL A 56 -0.14 -9.69 -6.99
CA VAL A 56 0.00 -9.52 -5.53
C VAL A 56 1.13 -8.53 -5.31
N ALA A 57 0.78 -7.33 -4.86
CA ALA A 57 1.75 -6.28 -4.61
C ALA A 57 2.40 -6.50 -3.25
N LYS A 58 3.72 -6.33 -3.17
CA LYS A 58 4.42 -6.21 -1.89
C LYS A 58 4.61 -4.73 -1.57
N VAL A 59 4.00 -4.27 -0.47
CA VAL A 59 4.02 -2.87 -0.05
C VAL A 59 4.88 -2.74 1.20
N THR A 60 5.97 -1.98 1.10
CA THR A 60 6.82 -1.61 2.23
C THR A 60 6.48 -0.20 2.67
N TYR A 61 6.17 -0.02 3.96
CA TYR A 61 5.78 1.27 4.53
C TYR A 61 6.47 1.51 5.88
N ARG A 62 6.47 2.76 6.33
CA ARG A 62 6.98 3.17 7.65
C ARG A 62 5.82 3.48 8.59
N VAL A 63 6.05 3.19 9.87
CA VAL A 63 5.18 3.57 10.98
C VAL A 63 5.97 4.40 11.99
N LEU A 64 5.30 5.32 12.69
CA LEU A 64 5.91 6.22 13.67
C LEU A 64 6.09 5.54 15.03
N SER A 65 5.13 4.69 15.42
CA SER A 65 4.98 4.07 16.73
C SER A 65 5.03 2.55 16.69
#